data_AF-A0A127Q980-F1
#
_entry.id   AF-A0A127Q980-F1
#
_cell.length_a   1.000
_cell.length_b   1.000
_cell.length_c   1.000
_cell.angle_alpha   90.00
_cell.angle_beta   90.00
_cell.angle_gamma   90.00
#
_symmetry.space_group_name_H-M   'P 1'
#
loop_
_entity.id
_entity.type
_entity.pdbx_description
1 polymer ?
#
loop_
_entity_poly.entity_id
_entity_poly.type
_entity_poly.pdbx_seq_one_letter_code
_entity_poly.pdbx_strand_id
1 'polypeptide(L)'
;MNAPDIGLDNNCRITVLLENAGQTPTKNLRMNIHWDVFDEKLPQDFAFPESHLPPAAAHIGPGGTVHSRHVDIPNPILSLVARRLRFVYVWGWVDYDDVIDPTTRHRTEYCFEMLMDGDLSSYAMHEQFNAADEDCLRKPASFYD
;
A
#
# COMPACT_ATOMS: atom_id res chain seq x y z
N MET A 1 -20.98 13.16 -34.22
CA MET A 1 -19.59 12.69 -34.00
C MET A 1 -19.39 12.64 -32.51
N ASN A 2 -19.31 11.44 -31.94
CA ASN A 2 -18.97 11.27 -30.53
C ASN A 2 -17.47 11.49 -30.38
N ALA A 3 -17.05 12.19 -29.32
CA ALA A 3 -15.64 12.34 -29.00
C ALA A 3 -15.00 10.94 -28.86
N PRO A 4 -13.75 10.76 -29.30
CA PRO A 4 -13.04 9.50 -29.09
C PRO A 4 -12.93 9.25 -27.57
N ASP A 5 -13.39 8.08 -27.15
CA ASP A 5 -13.11 7.57 -25.82
C ASP A 5 -11.60 7.34 -25.73
N ILE A 6 -10.91 8.21 -25.00
CA ILE A 6 -9.45 8.15 -24.81
C ILE A 6 -9.03 7.04 -23.84
N GLY A 7 -9.96 6.20 -23.37
CA GLY A 7 -9.63 5.06 -22.52
C GLY A 7 -8.95 5.49 -21.22
N LEU A 8 -9.38 6.62 -20.64
CA LEU A 8 -9.12 6.84 -19.23
C LEU A 8 -9.94 5.78 -18.51
N ASP A 9 -9.28 4.69 -18.12
CA ASP A 9 -9.88 3.65 -17.30
C ASP A 9 -10.70 4.34 -16.20
N ASN A 10 -11.95 3.93 -16.03
CA ASN A 10 -12.85 4.47 -15.01
C ASN A 10 -12.43 4.01 -13.60
N ASN A 11 -11.13 4.02 -13.30
CA ASN A 11 -10.53 3.55 -12.08
C ASN A 11 -9.74 4.69 -11.43
N CYS A 12 -9.81 4.77 -10.10
CA CYS A 12 -8.88 5.57 -9.32
C CYS A 12 -7.62 4.75 -9.07
N ARG A 13 -6.50 5.26 -9.58
CA ARG A 13 -5.18 4.65 -9.41
C ARG A 13 -4.57 5.09 -8.09
N ILE A 14 -4.29 4.13 -7.21
CA ILE A 14 -3.67 4.37 -5.91
C ILE A 14 -2.24 3.86 -5.90
N THR A 15 -1.33 4.66 -5.35
CA THR A 15 0.03 4.27 -5.00
C THR A 15 0.33 4.77 -3.59
N VAL A 16 1.24 4.09 -2.90
CA VAL A 16 1.79 4.54 -1.62
C VAL A 16 3.14 5.18 -1.87
N LEU A 17 3.36 6.40 -1.37
CA LEU A 17 4.66 7.06 -1.43
C LEU A 17 5.51 6.54 -0.28
N LEU A 18 6.64 5.93 -0.62
CA LEU A 18 7.60 5.39 0.34
C LEU A 18 8.83 6.29 0.37
N GLU A 19 9.25 6.69 1.56
CA GLU A 19 10.46 7.49 1.77
C GLU A 19 11.51 6.67 2.53
N ASN A 20 12.76 6.76 2.08
CA ASN A 20 13.89 6.29 2.86
C ASN A 20 14.44 7.44 3.71
N ALA A 21 13.99 7.52 4.96
CA ALA A 21 14.47 8.50 5.93
C ALA A 21 15.89 8.19 6.48
N GLY A 22 16.47 7.05 6.09
CA GLY A 22 17.81 6.63 6.49
C GLY A 22 18.94 7.28 5.69
N GLN A 23 20.16 7.12 6.20
CA GLN A 23 21.39 7.66 5.60
C GLN A 23 22.08 6.70 4.62
N THR A 24 21.53 5.50 4.44
CA THR A 24 22.03 4.46 3.55
C THR A 24 20.95 4.09 2.52
N PRO A 25 21.32 3.70 1.29
CA PRO A 25 20.34 3.22 0.33
C PRO A 25 19.70 1.91 0.79
N THR A 26 18.51 1.59 0.28
CA THR A 26 17.89 0.26 0.50
C THR A 26 18.52 -0.80 -0.41
N LYS A 27 18.68 -2.03 0.06
CA LYS A 27 19.03 -3.20 -0.78
C LYS A 27 17.89 -4.22 -0.84
N ASN A 28 17.78 -4.92 -1.96
CA ASN A 28 16.78 -5.97 -2.20
C ASN A 28 15.36 -5.59 -1.77
N LEU A 29 14.98 -4.33 -2.02
CA LEU A 29 13.68 -3.82 -1.61
C LEU A 29 12.58 -4.49 -2.42
N ARG A 30 11.61 -5.05 -1.70
CA ARG A 30 10.40 -5.68 -2.23
C ARG A 30 9.18 -5.03 -1.61
N MET A 31 8.14 -4.82 -2.41
CA MET A 31 6.90 -4.21 -1.94
C MET A 31 5.69 -4.96 -2.46
N ASN A 32 4.68 -5.11 -1.61
CA ASN A 32 3.36 -5.63 -1.94
C ASN A 32 2.31 -4.56 -1.64
N ILE A 33 1.27 -4.51 -2.46
CA ILE A 33 0.10 -3.66 -2.25
C ILE A 33 -1.15 -4.44 -2.63
N HIS A 34 -2.17 -4.35 -1.79
CA HIS A 34 -3.48 -4.95 -1.98
C HIS A 34 -4.56 -3.94 -1.57
N TRP A 35 -5.77 -4.13 -2.05
CA TRP A 35 -6.94 -3.40 -1.59
C TRP A 35 -8.17 -4.29 -1.67
N ASP A 36 -9.18 -3.99 -0.87
CA ASP A 36 -10.49 -4.64 -0.97
C ASP A 36 -11.60 -3.72 -0.42
N VAL A 37 -12.84 -4.12 -0.68
CA VAL A 37 -14.07 -3.41 -0.31
C VAL A 37 -14.87 -4.22 0.70
N PHE A 38 -15.43 -3.53 1.69
CA PHE A 38 -16.14 -4.13 2.80
C PHE A 38 -17.51 -3.48 3.00
N ASP A 39 -18.47 -4.29 3.42
CA ASP A 39 -19.83 -3.83 3.77
C ASP A 39 -19.83 -3.09 5.13
N GLU A 40 -18.90 -3.46 6.02
CA GLU A 40 -18.70 -2.89 7.35
C GLU A 40 -17.23 -2.47 7.53
N LYS A 41 -16.90 -1.87 8.68
CA LYS A 41 -15.52 -1.54 9.02
C LYS A 41 -14.65 -2.80 9.05
N LEU A 42 -13.34 -2.62 8.86
CA LEU A 42 -12.39 -3.74 8.85
C LEU A 42 -12.47 -4.55 10.17
N PRO A 43 -12.64 -5.88 10.11
CA PRO A 43 -12.65 -6.73 11.31
C PRO A 43 -11.32 -6.67 12.07
N GLN A 44 -11.36 -6.86 13.40
CA GLN A 44 -10.16 -6.85 14.26
C GLN A 44 -9.21 -8.02 13.98
N ASP A 45 -9.73 -9.13 13.48
CA ASP A 45 -9.01 -10.36 13.16
C ASP A 45 -8.74 -10.50 11.65
N PHE A 46 -8.83 -9.41 10.90
CA PHE A 46 -8.57 -9.43 9.47
C PHE A 46 -7.13 -9.88 9.19
N ALA A 47 -6.97 -10.82 8.26
CA ALA A 47 -5.68 -11.47 8.03
C ALA A 47 -4.71 -10.68 7.13
N PHE A 48 -5.13 -9.57 6.50
CA PHE A 48 -4.34 -8.76 5.57
C PHE A 48 -3.67 -9.58 4.45
N PRO A 49 -4.45 -10.28 3.59
CA PRO A 49 -3.88 -11.14 2.56
C PRO A 49 -3.03 -10.33 1.57
N GLU A 50 -1.99 -10.95 1.04
CA GLU A 50 -1.11 -10.31 0.07
C GLU A 50 -1.73 -10.33 -1.33
N SER A 51 -1.30 -9.40 -2.19
CA SER A 51 -1.63 -9.50 -3.61
C SER A 51 -1.08 -10.78 -4.23
N HIS A 52 -1.86 -11.39 -5.13
CA HIS A 52 -1.40 -12.49 -6.00
C HIS A 52 -0.33 -12.04 -7.00
N LEU A 53 -0.13 -10.73 -7.14
CA LEU A 53 0.89 -10.17 -7.99
C LEU A 53 2.26 -10.30 -7.31
N PRO A 54 3.33 -10.64 -8.07
CA PRO A 54 4.68 -10.68 -7.53
C PRO A 54 5.06 -9.33 -6.89
N PRO A 55 5.78 -9.33 -5.74
CA PRO A 55 6.27 -8.11 -5.13
C PRO A 55 7.14 -7.30 -6.10
N ALA A 56 6.88 -6.00 -6.17
CA ALA A 56 7.66 -5.12 -7.03
C ALA A 56 9.06 -4.88 -6.42
N ALA A 57 10.07 -4.80 -7.27
CA ALA A 57 11.42 -4.43 -6.87
C ALA A 57 11.59 -2.92 -6.97
N ALA A 58 12.32 -2.32 -6.02
CA ALA A 58 12.79 -0.95 -6.17
C ALA A 58 14.15 -0.75 -5.51
N HIS A 59 14.66 0.47 -5.62
CA HIS A 59 15.83 0.96 -4.91
C HIS A 59 15.55 2.40 -4.50
N ILE A 60 15.75 2.72 -3.23
CA ILE A 60 15.59 4.06 -2.69
C ILE A 60 16.92 4.50 -2.11
N GLY A 61 17.52 5.55 -2.69
CA GLY A 61 18.71 6.18 -2.14
C GLY A 61 18.43 6.87 -0.79
N PRO A 62 19.48 7.33 -0.07
CA PRO A 62 19.29 8.12 1.15
C PRO A 62 18.42 9.35 0.90
N GLY A 63 17.38 9.57 1.72
CA GLY A 63 16.42 10.67 1.57
C GLY A 63 15.55 10.61 0.30
N GLY A 64 15.60 9.50 -0.44
CA GLY A 64 14.83 9.32 -1.67
C GLY A 64 13.41 8.87 -1.41
N THR A 65 12.56 9.02 -2.43
CA THR A 65 11.18 8.50 -2.42
C THR A 65 10.90 7.64 -3.64
N VAL A 66 10.02 6.67 -3.50
CA VAL A 66 9.48 5.90 -4.63
C VAL A 66 7.98 5.65 -4.42
N HIS A 67 7.22 5.67 -5.51
CA HIS A 67 5.86 5.16 -5.47
C HIS A 67 5.87 3.65 -5.44
N SER A 68 4.95 3.07 -4.66
CA SER A 68 4.66 1.65 -4.76
C SER A 68 4.19 1.29 -6.17
N ARG A 69 4.12 -0.01 -6.46
CA ARG A 69 3.23 -0.46 -7.54
C ARG A 69 1.81 0.10 -7.29
N HIS A 70 1.08 0.38 -8.37
CA HIS A 70 -0.28 0.87 -8.24
C HIS A 70 -1.30 -0.27 -8.11
N VAL A 71 -2.43 0.06 -7.48
CA VAL A 71 -3.68 -0.67 -7.60
C VAL A 71 -4.74 0.24 -8.22
N ASP A 72 -5.64 -0.34 -8.99
CA ASP A 72 -6.72 0.39 -9.67
C ASP A 72 -8.06 0.02 -9.01
N ILE A 73 -8.72 1.01 -8.40
CA ILE A 73 -10.01 0.86 -7.74
C ILE A 73 -11.11 1.34 -8.69
N PRO A 74 -12.10 0.50 -9.06
CA PRO A 74 -13.17 0.91 -9.97
C PRO A 74 -14.01 2.08 -9.44
N ASN A 75 -14.32 3.07 -10.27
CA ASN A 75 -15.16 4.23 -9.94
C ASN A 75 -16.54 3.86 -9.33
N PRO A 76 -17.22 2.77 -9.75
CA PRO A 76 -18.45 2.36 -9.09
C PRO A 76 -18.28 2.06 -7.60
N ILE A 77 -17.12 1.53 -7.19
CA ILE A 77 -16.79 1.29 -5.78
C ILE A 77 -16.62 2.62 -5.06
N LEU A 78 -15.89 3.57 -5.64
CA LEU A 78 -15.69 4.90 -5.07
C LEU A 78 -17.02 5.62 -4.80
N SER A 79 -18.00 5.46 -5.70
CA SER A 79 -19.34 6.01 -5.53
C SER A 79 -20.08 5.43 -4.31
N LEU A 80 -19.83 4.15 -3.98
CA LEU A 80 -20.39 3.52 -2.77
C LEU A 80 -19.70 4.02 -1.50
N VAL A 81 -18.39 4.19 -1.53
CA VAL A 81 -17.62 4.78 -0.41
C VAL A 81 -18.06 6.23 -0.17
N ALA A 82 -18.26 7.02 -1.24
CA ALA A 82 -18.72 8.41 -1.16
C ALA A 82 -20.06 8.55 -0.46
N ARG A 83 -20.94 7.56 -0.66
CA ARG A 83 -22.26 7.47 -0.04
C ARG A 83 -22.22 6.80 1.33
N ARG A 84 -21.03 6.47 1.84
CA ARG A 84 -20.79 5.75 3.11
C ARG A 84 -21.53 4.40 3.17
N LEU A 85 -21.66 3.74 2.02
CA LEU A 85 -22.30 2.44 1.89
C LEU A 85 -21.29 1.28 1.92
N ARG A 86 -20.01 1.58 1.71
CA ARG A 86 -18.90 0.63 1.68
C ARG A 86 -17.66 1.28 2.26
N PHE A 87 -16.75 0.46 2.75
CA PHE A 87 -15.43 0.86 3.22
C PHE A 87 -14.39 0.28 2.26
N VAL A 88 -13.36 1.06 1.95
CA VAL A 88 -12.24 0.59 1.13
C VAL A 88 -10.96 0.76 1.91
N TYR A 89 -10.19 -0.31 1.97
CA TYR A 89 -8.89 -0.34 2.61
C TYR A 89 -7.81 -0.70 1.60
N VAL A 90 -6.67 -0.04 1.69
CA VAL A 90 -5.46 -0.33 0.92
C VAL A 90 -4.37 -0.68 1.92
N TRP A 91 -3.77 -1.84 1.77
CA TRP A 91 -2.72 -2.29 2.68
C TRP A 91 -1.56 -2.93 1.91
N GLY A 92 -0.46 -3.13 2.60
CA GLY A 92 0.71 -3.70 1.99
C GLY A 92 1.91 -3.65 2.90
N TRP A 93 3.05 -3.93 2.29
CA TRP A 93 4.29 -4.02 3.02
C TRP A 93 5.49 -3.70 2.15
N VAL A 94 6.59 -3.36 2.81
CA VAL A 94 7.91 -3.15 2.24
C VAL A 94 8.91 -3.95 3.03
N ASP A 95 9.68 -4.78 2.34
CA ASP A 95 10.82 -5.48 2.89
C ASP A 95 12.10 -4.96 2.26
N TYR A 96 13.17 -4.80 3.03
CA TYR A 96 14.48 -4.40 2.51
C TYR A 96 15.61 -4.84 3.43
N ASP A 97 16.80 -5.01 2.87
CA ASP A 97 18.01 -5.35 3.65
C ASP A 97 18.75 -4.08 4.05
N ASP A 98 19.31 -4.07 5.25
CA ASP A 98 20.28 -3.05 5.66
C ASP A 98 21.57 -3.19 4.83
N VAL A 99 22.19 -2.06 4.50
CA VAL A 99 23.48 -2.03 3.79
C VAL A 99 24.64 -2.33 4.74
N ILE A 100 24.52 -1.97 6.01
CA ILE A 100 25.52 -2.14 7.06
C ILE A 100 25.54 -3.60 7.52
N ASP A 101 24.37 -4.18 7.75
CA ASP A 101 24.20 -5.60 8.07
C ASP A 101 23.27 -6.27 7.05
N PRO A 102 23.83 -6.89 5.98
CA PRO A 102 23.01 -7.52 4.94
C PRO A 102 22.30 -8.78 5.42
N THR A 103 22.54 -9.24 6.66
CA THR A 103 21.81 -10.36 7.26
C THR A 103 20.53 -9.91 7.96
N THR A 104 20.40 -8.61 8.22
CA THR A 104 19.20 -8.02 8.81
C THR A 104 18.28 -7.52 7.71
N ARG A 105 17.10 -8.14 7.63
CA ARG A 105 16.01 -7.73 6.75
C ARG A 105 14.91 -7.05 7.55
N HIS A 106 14.55 -5.86 7.13
CA HIS A 106 13.50 -5.03 7.71
C HIS A 106 12.18 -5.25 7.00
N ARG A 107 11.11 -5.00 7.74
CA ARG A 107 9.72 -4.99 7.30
C ARG A 107 9.11 -3.66 7.72
N THR A 108 8.26 -3.11 6.86
CA THR A 108 7.33 -2.04 7.20
C THR A 108 5.97 -2.41 6.63
N GLU A 109 4.93 -2.31 7.44
CA GLU A 109 3.55 -2.63 7.06
C GLU A 109 2.71 -1.36 7.14
N TYR A 110 1.72 -1.26 6.25
CA TYR A 110 0.81 -0.13 6.22
C TYR A 110 -0.61 -0.59 5.87
N CYS A 111 -1.59 0.13 6.42
CA CYS A 111 -2.99 0.03 6.04
C CYS A 111 -3.62 1.43 6.09
N PHE A 112 -4.36 1.77 5.04
CA PHE A 112 -5.07 3.02 4.89
C PHE A 112 -6.55 2.76 4.61
N GLU A 113 -7.42 3.47 5.32
CA GLU A 113 -8.83 3.63 4.97
C GLU A 113 -8.97 4.80 4.00
N MET A 114 -9.66 4.58 2.88
CA MET A 114 -10.03 5.67 1.98
C MET A 114 -11.16 6.48 2.62
N LEU A 115 -10.86 7.71 3.00
CA LEU A 115 -11.82 8.63 3.61
C LEU A 115 -12.54 9.43 2.53
N MET A 116 -13.81 9.70 2.79
CA MET A 116 -14.64 10.46 1.87
C MET A 116 -15.30 11.64 2.57
N ASP A 117 -14.55 12.74 2.55
CA ASP A 117 -14.94 14.10 2.94
C ASP A 117 -15.37 14.96 1.73
N GLY A 118 -15.37 14.39 0.52
CA GLY A 118 -15.79 15.07 -0.72
C GLY A 118 -14.70 15.20 -1.77
N ASP A 119 -13.44 14.87 -1.47
CA ASP A 119 -12.30 15.05 -2.39
C ASP A 119 -11.67 13.75 -2.94
N LEU A 120 -12.16 12.55 -2.56
CA LEU A 120 -11.63 11.24 -3.01
C LEU A 120 -10.09 11.07 -2.86
N SER A 121 -9.44 11.98 -2.16
CA SER A 121 -7.99 12.13 -2.00
C SER A 121 -7.56 11.99 -0.53
N SER A 122 -8.54 11.88 0.37
CA SER A 122 -8.32 11.77 1.80
C SER A 122 -8.18 10.31 2.22
N TYR A 123 -7.18 10.03 3.05
CA TYR A 123 -6.92 8.70 3.60
C TYR A 123 -6.60 8.84 5.08
N ALA A 124 -7.03 7.86 5.87
CA ALA A 124 -6.58 7.72 7.25
C ALA A 124 -5.72 6.47 7.37
N MET A 125 -4.63 6.57 8.10
CA MET A 125 -3.91 5.39 8.54
C MET A 125 -4.83 4.58 9.46
N HIS A 126 -4.98 3.30 9.18
CA HIS A 126 -5.77 2.39 10.00
C HIS A 126 -4.93 1.95 11.21
N GLU A 127 -5.55 1.66 12.35
CA GLU A 127 -4.84 1.28 13.59
C GLU A 127 -4.19 -0.11 13.53
N GLN A 128 -4.69 -0.98 12.66
CA GLN A 128 -4.16 -2.32 12.45
C GLN A 128 -3.23 -2.33 11.23
N PHE A 129 -2.17 -3.14 11.29
CA PHE A 129 -1.24 -3.36 10.18
C PHE A 129 -0.52 -2.08 9.72
N ASN A 130 -0.17 -1.22 10.67
CA ASN A 130 0.40 0.11 10.45
C ASN A 130 1.71 0.29 11.21
N ALA A 131 2.71 -0.56 10.96
CA ALA A 131 3.96 -0.71 11.72
C ALA A 131 4.88 0.55 11.88
N ALA A 132 4.33 1.73 11.70
CA ALA A 132 4.78 3.02 12.20
C ALA A 132 4.54 3.21 13.72
N ASP A 133 3.42 2.71 14.28
CA ASP A 133 3.06 2.91 15.70
C ASP A 133 3.20 1.64 16.57
N GLU A 134 3.25 0.46 15.96
CA GLU A 134 3.47 -0.85 16.60
C GLU A 134 4.57 -1.67 15.88
N ASP A 135 5.01 -2.77 16.49
CA ASP A 135 5.87 -3.75 15.81
C ASP A 135 5.14 -4.36 14.59
N CYS A 136 5.88 -4.69 13.53
CA CYS A 136 5.31 -5.39 12.37
C CYS A 136 4.65 -6.72 12.79
N LEU A 137 3.45 -7.00 12.27
CA LEU A 137 2.76 -8.27 12.51
C LEU A 137 3.53 -9.44 11.91
N ARG A 138 4.27 -9.20 10.82
CA ARG A 138 5.03 -10.23 10.12
C ARG A 138 6.53 -9.93 10.15
N LYS A 139 7.30 -11.01 10.19
CA LYS A 139 8.75 -10.96 9.97
C LYS A 139 9.04 -11.28 8.50
N PRO A 140 9.92 -10.52 7.85
CA PRO A 140 10.28 -10.79 6.47
C PRO A 140 11.10 -12.07 6.41
N ALA A 141 10.84 -12.93 5.42
CA ALA A 141 11.70 -14.07 5.15
C ALA A 141 13.06 -13.57 4.65
N SER A 142 14.15 -14.30 4.96
CA SER A 142 15.48 -13.99 4.41
C SER A 142 15.41 -13.92 2.90
N PHE A 143 16.11 -12.96 2.29
CA PHE A 143 16.17 -12.85 0.83
C PHE A 143 17.00 -13.98 0.19
N TYR A 144 17.85 -14.65 0.98
CA TYR A 144 18.79 -15.67 0.51
C TYR A 144 18.32 -17.12 0.72
N ASP A 145 17.10 -17.31 1.24
CA ASP A 145 16.46 -18.63 1.40
C ASP A 145 15.62 -18.99 0.16
#